data_AF-A0A366EVA0-F1
#
_entry.id   AF-A0A366EVA0-F1
#
_cell.length_a   1.000
_cell.length_b   1.000
_cell.length_c   1.000
_cell.angle_alpha   90.00
_cell.angle_beta   90.00
_cell.angle_gamma   90.00
#
_symmetry.space_group_name_H-M   'P 1'
#
loop_
_entity.id
_entity.type
_entity.pdbx_description
1 polymer ?
#
loop_
_entity_poly.entity_id
_entity_poly.type
_entity_poly.pdbx_seq_one_letter_code
_entity_poly.pdbx_strand_id
1 'polypeptide(L)'
;MPIHIMLISMLLFFVLFFGIGFLLNMLLRMTWIMAIIYPIVVIFIVDDVRFIDYFRNAGESFSELGTKISHLAVADLVILGSGLAGAILSGVVMRILRAKGYRMF
;
A
#
# COMPACT_ATOMS: atom_id res chain seq x y z
N MET A 1 17.22 -7.61 -9.68
CA MET A 1 16.77 -8.28 -8.44
C MET A 1 16.77 -9.79 -8.65
N PRO A 2 17.35 -10.59 -7.74
CA PRO A 2 17.21 -12.04 -7.78
C PRO A 2 15.73 -12.44 -7.59
N ILE A 3 15.24 -13.41 -8.37
CA ILE A 3 13.82 -13.82 -8.38
C ILE A 3 13.29 -14.24 -7.00
N HIS A 4 14.15 -14.85 -6.16
CA HIS A 4 13.79 -15.29 -4.82
C HIS A 4 13.52 -14.12 -3.86
N ILE A 5 14.27 -13.02 -3.98
CA ILE A 5 14.07 -11.82 -3.14
C ILE A 5 12.73 -11.19 -3.49
N MET A 6 12.39 -11.11 -4.78
CA MET A 6 11.12 -10.54 -5.23
C MET A 6 9.92 -11.32 -4.68
N LEU A 7 9.98 -12.66 -4.70
CA LEU A 7 8.93 -13.53 -4.15
C LEU A 7 8.76 -13.34 -2.63
N ILE A 8 9.88 -13.33 -1.89
CA ILE A 8 9.85 -13.13 -0.44
C ILE A 8 9.29 -11.74 -0.11
N SER A 9 9.74 -10.69 -0.80
CA SER A 9 9.25 -9.33 -0.61
C SER A 9 7.77 -9.18 -0.95
N MET A 10 7.30 -9.81 -2.03
CA MET A 10 5.87 -9.84 -2.39
C MET A 10 5.02 -10.41 -1.26
N LEU A 11 5.42 -11.58 -0.74
CA LEU A 11 4.72 -12.26 0.35
C LEU A 11 4.75 -11.42 1.62
N LEU A 12 5.92 -10.87 1.96
CA LEU A 12 6.12 -10.06 3.15
C LEU A 12 5.25 -8.80 3.12
N PHE A 13 5.28 -8.03 2.04
CA PHE A 13 4.44 -6.84 1.89
C PHE A 13 2.95 -7.20 1.96
N PHE A 14 2.54 -8.26 1.28
CA PHE A 14 1.16 -8.73 1.34
C PHE A 14 0.71 -9.03 2.78
N VAL A 15 1.46 -9.87 3.50
CA VAL A 15 1.12 -10.27 4.88
C VAL A 15 1.19 -9.09 5.84
N LEU A 16 2.19 -8.22 5.69
CA LEU A 16 2.37 -7.05 6.53
C LEU A 16 1.17 -6.09 6.42
N PHE A 17 0.81 -5.69 5.20
CA PHE A 17 -0.29 -4.75 4.99
C PHE A 17 -1.66 -5.38 5.25
N PHE A 18 -1.81 -6.68 5.01
CA PHE A 18 -2.98 -7.42 5.45
C PHE A 18 -3.12 -7.41 6.99
N GLY A 19 -2.04 -7.73 7.71
CA GLY A 19 -2.01 -7.84 9.17
C GLY A 19 -2.22 -6.50 9.87
N ILE A 20 -1.46 -5.46 9.50
CA ILE A 20 -1.65 -4.10 10.03
C ILE A 20 -3.05 -3.60 9.62
N GLY A 21 -3.45 -3.90 8.38
CA GLY A 21 -4.78 -3.65 7.84
C GLY A 21 -5.89 -4.13 8.78
N PHE A 22 -5.74 -5.40 9.17
CA PHE A 22 -6.70 -6.13 9.96
C PHE A 22 -6.79 -5.53 11.37
N LEU A 23 -5.64 -5.32 12.01
CA LEU A 23 -5.56 -4.72 13.34
C LEU A 23 -6.14 -3.31 13.39
N LEU A 24 -5.78 -2.44 12.44
CA LEU A 24 -6.31 -1.08 12.38
C LEU A 24 -7.82 -1.05 12.13
N ASN A 25 -8.32 -1.88 11.22
CA ASN A 25 -9.76 -2.01 10.97
C ASN A 25 -10.53 -2.59 12.17
N MET A 26 -9.84 -3.33 13.05
CA MET A 26 -10.40 -3.89 14.29
C MET A 26 -10.48 -2.81 15.37
N LEU A 27 -9.40 -2.04 15.56
CA LEU A 27 -9.31 -0.96 16.55
C LEU A 27 -10.18 0.25 16.20
N LEU A 28 -10.13 0.73 14.96
CA LEU A 28 -10.78 1.96 14.53
C LEU A 28 -12.25 1.76 14.15
N ARG A 29 -12.77 0.53 14.24
CA ARG A 29 -14.13 0.13 13.82
C ARG A 29 -14.49 0.47 12.36
N MET A 30 -13.58 1.03 11.57
CA MET A 30 -13.77 1.27 10.14
C MET A 30 -13.23 0.11 9.29
N THR A 31 -13.84 -0.17 8.13
CA THR A 31 -13.48 -1.31 7.26
C THR A 31 -12.47 -0.97 6.18
N TRP A 32 -12.47 0.28 5.70
CA TRP A 32 -11.77 0.67 4.47
C TRP A 32 -10.60 1.64 4.71
N ILE A 33 -10.31 1.97 5.97
CA ILE A 33 -9.23 2.91 6.32
C ILE A 33 -7.93 2.50 5.65
N MET A 34 -7.58 1.21 5.72
CA MET A 34 -6.29 0.76 5.26
C MET A 34 -6.17 0.69 3.74
N ALA A 35 -7.28 0.45 3.03
CA ALA A 35 -7.29 0.57 1.57
C ALA A 35 -7.17 2.02 1.08
N ILE A 36 -7.59 3.01 1.88
CA ILE A 36 -7.47 4.44 1.55
C ILE A 36 -6.10 5.00 1.95
N ILE A 37 -5.57 4.60 3.11
CA ILE A 37 -4.26 5.03 3.60
C ILE A 37 -3.14 4.42 2.74
N TYR A 38 -3.31 3.19 2.27
CA TYR A 38 -2.25 2.47 1.56
C TYR A 38 -1.73 3.20 0.30
N PRO A 39 -2.57 3.66 -0.65
CA PRO A 39 -2.11 4.45 -1.80
C PRO A 39 -1.34 5.72 -1.39
N ILE A 40 -1.76 6.37 -0.30
CA ILE A 40 -1.05 7.55 0.23
C ILE A 40 0.35 7.12 0.66
N VAL A 41 0.48 6.05 1.46
CA VAL A 41 1.77 5.51 1.91
C VAL A 41 2.66 5.11 0.72
N VAL A 42 2.10 4.50 -0.33
CA VAL A 42 2.86 4.14 -1.54
C VAL A 42 3.42 5.38 -2.24
N ILE A 43 2.62 6.44 -2.40
CA ILE A 43 3.11 7.70 -2.98
C ILE A 43 4.25 8.26 -2.13
N PHE A 44 4.09 8.30 -0.80
CA PHE A 44 5.14 8.75 0.13
C PHE A 44 6.44 7.91 0.08
N ILE A 45 6.36 6.63 -0.28
CA ILE A 45 7.53 5.73 -0.37
C ILE A 45 8.22 5.85 -1.74
N VAL A 46 7.45 6.02 -2.81
CA VAL A 46 7.96 6.09 -4.19
C VAL A 46 8.55 7.47 -4.49
N ASP A 47 8.03 8.53 -3.87
CA ASP A 47 8.60 9.86 -3.99
C ASP A 47 9.78 10.04 -3.02
N ASP A 48 11.01 10.01 -3.55
CA ASP A 48 12.24 10.49 -2.89
C ASP A 48 12.24 12.02 -2.64
N VAL A 49 11.12 12.70 -2.90
CA VAL A 49 10.99 14.15 -2.89
C VAL A 49 10.25 14.62 -1.64
N ARG A 50 10.86 15.55 -0.91
CA ARG A 50 10.24 16.17 0.27
C ARG A 50 8.96 16.89 -0.18
N PHE A 51 7.85 16.67 0.53
CA PHE A 51 6.52 17.26 0.29
C PHE A 51 6.48 18.76 -0.04
N ILE A 52 7.55 19.50 0.30
CA ILE A 52 7.72 20.92 0.10
C ILE A 52 7.98 21.30 -1.38
N ASP A 53 8.55 20.40 -2.19
CA ASP A 53 8.94 20.72 -3.58
C ASP A 53 7.78 20.56 -4.58
N TYR A 54 6.79 19.70 -4.28
CA TYR A 54 5.54 19.57 -5.06
C TYR A 54 4.70 20.84 -5.06
N PHE A 55 4.64 21.52 -3.91
CA PHE A 55 3.87 22.76 -3.78
C PHE A 55 4.55 23.95 -4.47
N ARG A 56 5.85 23.84 -4.78
CA ARG A 56 6.63 24.90 -5.44
C ARG A 56 6.73 24.71 -6.95
N ASN A 57 6.86 23.49 -7.46
CA ASN A 57 7.12 23.24 -8.89
C ASN A 57 6.28 22.08 -9.45
N ALA A 58 4.95 22.19 -9.37
CA ALA A 58 4.02 21.14 -9.77
C ALA A 58 4.18 20.65 -11.23
N GLY A 59 4.70 21.46 -12.17
CA GLY A 59 4.76 21.10 -13.60
C GLY A 59 5.90 20.13 -13.98
N GLU A 60 7.10 20.31 -13.43
CA GLU A 60 8.28 19.48 -13.78
C GLU A 60 8.32 18.17 -13.00
N SER A 61 7.81 18.16 -11.76
CA SER A 61 7.80 16.97 -10.89
C SER A 61 6.98 15.81 -11.47
N PHE A 62 5.83 16.09 -12.12
CA PHE A 62 5.02 15.04 -12.75
C PHE A 62 5.72 14.36 -13.94
N SER A 63 6.59 15.07 -14.67
CA SER A 63 7.33 14.50 -15.81
C SER A 63 8.52 13.64 -15.35
N GLU A 64 9.23 14.04 -14.29
CA GLU A 64 10.31 13.22 -13.70
C GLU A 64 9.79 11.98 -12.98
N LEU A 65 8.59 12.03 -12.41
CA LEU A 65 7.90 10.84 -11.87
C LEU A 65 7.58 9.83 -12.96
N GLY A 66 7.12 10.27 -14.12
CA GLY A 66 6.84 9.38 -15.26
C GLY A 66 8.09 8.63 -15.73
N THR A 67 9.23 9.32 -15.82
CA THR A 67 10.51 8.70 -16.23
C THR A 67 11.09 7.81 -15.14
N LYS A 68 11.00 8.19 -13.86
CA LYS A 68 11.39 7.33 -12.73
C LYS A 68 10.50 6.10 -12.58
N ILE A 69 9.19 6.18 -12.82
CA ILE A 69 8.27 5.02 -12.82
C ILE A 69 8.62 4.04 -13.94
N SER A 70 9.06 4.54 -15.11
CA SER A 70 9.54 3.70 -16.21
C SER A 70 10.91 3.05 -15.94
N HIS A 71 11.71 3.67 -15.07
CA HIS A 71 13.02 3.16 -14.63
C HIS A 71 12.95 2.37 -13.32
N LEU A 72 11.84 2.43 -12.59
CA LEU A 72 11.58 1.63 -11.41
C LEU A 72 11.43 0.18 -11.87
N ALA A 73 12.13 -0.72 -11.20
CA ALA A 73 12.11 -2.12 -11.58
C ALA A 73 10.66 -2.61 -11.53
N VAL A 74 10.17 -3.26 -12.60
CA VAL A 74 8.84 -3.91 -12.63
C VAL A 74 8.60 -4.75 -11.36
N ALA A 75 9.67 -5.29 -10.77
CA ALA A 75 9.70 -5.96 -9.48
C ALA A 75 9.12 -5.12 -8.32
N ASP A 76 9.48 -3.84 -8.20
CA ASP A 76 9.06 -2.97 -7.10
C ASP A 76 7.58 -2.59 -7.24
N LEU A 77 7.12 -2.36 -8.47
CA LEU A 77 5.69 -2.14 -8.76
C LEU A 77 4.86 -3.38 -8.39
N VAL A 78 5.38 -4.58 -8.66
CA VAL A 78 4.72 -5.85 -8.31
C VAL A 78 4.70 -6.06 -6.78
N ILE A 79 5.77 -5.71 -6.06
CA ILE A 79 5.82 -5.77 -4.59
C ILE A 79 4.84 -4.76 -3.95
N LEU A 80 4.78 -3.53 -4.46
CA LEU A 80 3.80 -2.54 -4.00
C LEU A 80 2.37 -2.97 -4.35
N GLY A 81 2.16 -3.56 -5.52
CA GLY A 81 0.88 -4.14 -5.92
C GLY A 81 0.42 -5.26 -4.97
N SER A 82 1.32 -6.11 -4.49
CA SER A 82 0.97 -7.16 -3.52
C SER A 82 0.59 -6.59 -2.16
N GLY A 83 1.27 -5.53 -1.69
CA GLY A 83 0.87 -4.82 -0.47
C GLY A 83 -0.54 -4.21 -0.59
N LEU A 84 -0.88 -3.63 -1.74
CA LEU A 84 -2.22 -3.08 -2.02
C LEU A 84 -3.29 -4.17 -1.97
N ALA A 85 -3.01 -5.32 -2.60
CA ALA A 85 -3.90 -6.48 -2.54
C ALA A 85 -4.12 -6.95 -1.09
N GLY A 86 -3.07 -6.96 -0.27
CA GLY A 86 -3.17 -7.27 1.16
C GLY A 86 -4.06 -6.29 1.93
N ALA A 87 -3.91 -4.98 1.69
CA ALA A 87 -4.75 -3.95 2.33
C ALA A 87 -6.23 -4.05 1.93
N ILE A 88 -6.52 -4.29 0.65
CA ILE A 88 -7.90 -4.50 0.17
C ILE A 88 -8.50 -5.77 0.77
N LEU A 89 -7.78 -6.89 0.74
CA LEU A 89 -8.25 -8.16 1.30
C LEU A 89 -8.52 -8.06 2.80
N SER A 90 -7.71 -7.32 3.53
CA SER A 90 -7.98 -7.02 4.94
C SER A 90 -9.35 -6.34 5.11
N GLY A 91 -9.66 -5.32 4.30
CA GLY A 91 -10.97 -4.66 4.32
C GLY A 91 -12.13 -5.60 4.00
N VAL A 92 -11.95 -6.47 3.01
CA VAL A 92 -12.94 -7.49 2.62
C VAL A 92 -13.19 -8.48 3.76
N VAL A 93 -12.13 -9.06 4.34
CA VAL A 93 -12.21 -10.00 5.47
C VAL A 93 -12.93 -9.34 6.64
N MET A 94 -12.58 -8.09 6.94
CA MET A 94 -13.17 -7.34 8.04
C MET A 94 -14.64 -6.97 7.81
N ARG A 95 -15.08 -6.81 6.56
CA ARG A 95 -16.50 -6.67 6.21
C ARG A 95 -17.26 -7.99 6.44
N ILE A 96 -16.67 -9.11 6.05
CA ILE A 96 -17.26 -10.44 6.25
C ILE A 96 -17.38 -10.78 7.73
N LEU A 97 -16.34 -10.53 8.54
CA LEU A 97 -16.36 -10.79 9.98
C LEU A 97 -17.42 -9.97 10.70
N ARG A 98 -17.59 -8.69 10.34
CA ARG A 98 -18.68 -7.83 10.85
C ARG A 98 -20.05 -8.40 10.50
N ALA A 99 -20.25 -8.83 9.26
CA ALA A 99 -21.52 -9.43 8.83
C ALA A 99 -21.84 -10.75 9.56
N LYS A 100 -20.80 -11.50 9.95
CA LYS A 100 -20.92 -12.74 10.73
C LYS A 100 -21.09 -12.52 12.25
N GLY A 101 -21.20 -11.26 12.70
CA GLY A 101 -21.41 -10.96 14.12
C GLY A 101 -20.19 -11.21 15.01
N TYR A 102 -18.99 -11.32 14.44
CA TYR A 102 -17.77 -11.40 15.24
C TYR A 102 -17.61 -10.10 16.03
N ARG A 103 -17.64 -10.19 17.37
CA ARG A 103 -17.24 -9.08 18.23
C ARG A 103 -15.75 -8.85 18.04
N MET A 104 -15.44 -7.72 17.44
CA MET A 104 -14.08 -7.28 17.22
C MET A 104 -13.58 -6.52 18.46
N PHE A 105 -13.56 -7.22 19.60
CA PHE A 105 -13.59 -6.76 21.00
C PHE A 105 -15.01 -6.52 21.58
#